data_AF-A0A2D7A1Y4-F1
#
_entry.id   AF-A0A2D7A1Y4-F1
#
_cell.length_a   1.000
_cell.length_b   1.000
_cell.length_c   1.000
_cell.angle_alpha   90.00
_cell.angle_beta   90.00
_cell.angle_gamma   90.00
#
_symmetry.space_group_name_H-M   'P 1'
#
loop_
_entity.id
_entity.type
_entity.pdbx_description
1 polymer ?
#
loop_
_entity_poly.entity_id
_entity_poly.type
_entity_poly.pdbx_seq_one_letter_code
_entity_poly.pdbx_strand_id
1 'polypeptide(L)'
;MKKLHFIIFIHLFIINCDTKIKLKPVSVRDFSIFIESTKYITDAEKFGWSFIQEDVYTFDVIKNVSWKSPDGKPTDNLNLPVTQISYNDALAYCKWAGVRLPTYYQYWDAVKNDKRTVVSESNSIKEINNVNIVGNVWDITLTENIKGEIRLAGGSYLCSPSTCHGTQPDRELFVDKETANTHISFAVYTP
;
A
#
# COMPACT_ATOMS: atom_id res chain seq x y z
N MET A 1 18.02 -71.13 1.83
CA MET A 1 16.92 -70.14 1.95
C MET A 1 17.53 -68.79 2.34
N LYS A 2 17.73 -67.87 1.38
CA LYS A 2 18.32 -66.54 1.63
C LYS A 2 17.18 -65.55 1.89
N LYS A 3 17.11 -64.96 3.10
CA LYS A 3 16.13 -63.91 3.45
C LYS A 3 16.58 -62.58 2.86
N LEU A 4 15.86 -62.10 1.85
CA LEU A 4 16.06 -60.78 1.25
C LEU A 4 15.40 -59.73 2.15
N HIS A 5 16.19 -58.86 2.77
CA HIS A 5 15.68 -57.72 3.53
C HIS A 5 15.40 -56.56 2.59
N PHE A 6 14.13 -56.16 2.50
CA PHE A 6 13.68 -55.01 1.71
C PHE A 6 13.78 -53.76 2.60
N ILE A 7 14.80 -52.92 2.36
CA ILE A 7 14.94 -51.62 3.04
C ILE A 7 14.11 -50.61 2.24
N ILE A 8 13.00 -50.16 2.81
CA ILE A 8 12.14 -49.12 2.26
C ILE A 8 12.80 -47.77 2.57
N PHE A 9 13.40 -47.15 1.56
CA PHE A 9 13.87 -45.76 1.64
C PHE A 9 12.67 -44.81 1.54
N ILE A 10 12.24 -44.27 2.67
CA ILE A 10 11.29 -43.16 2.70
C ILE A 10 12.04 -41.89 2.29
N HIS A 11 11.87 -41.47 1.03
CA HIS A 11 12.30 -40.15 0.60
C HIS A 11 11.31 -39.12 1.15
N LEU A 12 11.73 -38.36 2.17
CA LEU A 12 11.05 -37.14 2.56
C LEU A 12 11.16 -36.13 1.40
N PHE A 13 10.08 -35.96 0.65
CA PHE A 13 9.91 -34.81 -0.24
C PHE A 13 9.72 -33.56 0.61
N ILE A 14 10.79 -32.80 0.82
CA ILE A 14 10.69 -31.44 1.35
C ILE A 14 10.10 -30.60 0.24
N ILE A 15 8.78 -30.36 0.30
CA ILE A 15 8.12 -29.36 -0.54
C ILE A 15 8.64 -28.01 -0.05
N ASN A 16 9.65 -27.46 -0.72
CA ASN A 16 9.99 -26.05 -0.60
C ASN A 16 8.82 -25.27 -1.21
N CYS A 17 7.85 -24.91 -0.37
CA CYS A 17 6.86 -23.92 -0.72
C CYS A 17 7.59 -22.58 -0.71
N ASP A 18 8.11 -22.16 -1.87
CA ASP A 18 8.55 -20.78 -2.09
C ASP A 18 7.32 -19.89 -1.92
N THR A 19 7.00 -19.49 -0.69
CA THR A 19 6.01 -18.46 -0.40
C THR A 19 6.60 -17.15 -0.88
N LYS A 20 6.49 -16.89 -2.19
CA LYS A 20 6.87 -15.63 -2.78
C LYS A 20 6.02 -14.55 -2.12
N ILE A 21 6.69 -13.77 -1.29
CA ILE A 21 6.20 -12.53 -0.74
C ILE A 21 5.50 -11.74 -1.84
N LYS A 22 4.23 -11.39 -1.62
CA LYS A 22 3.46 -10.54 -2.52
C LYS A 22 2.85 -9.40 -1.73
N LEU A 23 2.99 -8.19 -2.27
CA LEU A 23 2.21 -7.04 -1.81
C LEU A 23 0.86 -7.04 -2.51
N LYS A 24 -0.19 -6.82 -1.73
CA LYS A 24 -1.54 -6.54 -2.23
C LYS A 24 -1.89 -5.08 -1.89
N PRO A 25 -1.98 -4.17 -2.89
CA PRO A 25 -2.58 -2.86 -2.68
C PRO A 25 -4.01 -3.01 -2.17
N VAL A 26 -4.40 -2.21 -1.17
CA VAL A 26 -5.77 -2.24 -0.65
C VAL A 26 -6.66 -1.41 -1.57
N SER A 27 -7.71 -2.03 -2.10
CA SER A 27 -8.68 -1.34 -2.95
C SER A 27 -9.73 -0.59 -2.15
N VAL A 28 -10.42 0.36 -2.78
CA VAL A 28 -11.64 0.99 -2.23
C VAL A 28 -12.66 -0.09 -1.82
N ARG A 29 -12.80 -1.17 -2.62
CA ARG A 29 -13.64 -2.32 -2.28
C ARG A 29 -13.23 -2.97 -0.95
N ASP A 30 -11.96 -3.38 -0.83
CA ASP A 30 -11.47 -4.07 0.35
C ASP A 30 -11.62 -3.19 1.61
N PHE A 31 -11.31 -1.90 1.49
CA PHE A 31 -11.44 -0.95 2.59
C PHE A 31 -12.89 -0.68 2.97
N SER A 32 -13.81 -0.62 2.00
CA SER A 32 -15.24 -0.45 2.31
C SER A 32 -15.79 -1.59 3.19
N ILE A 33 -15.37 -2.83 2.95
CA ILE A 33 -15.76 -4.00 3.76
C ILE A 33 -15.25 -3.85 5.21
N PHE A 34 -14.02 -3.36 5.38
CA PHE A 34 -13.48 -3.03 6.70
C PHE A 34 -14.35 -1.98 7.41
N ILE A 35 -14.67 -0.86 6.75
CA ILE A 35 -15.48 0.20 7.35
C ILE A 35 -16.90 -0.29 7.67
N GLU A 36 -17.53 -1.04 6.78
CA GLU A 36 -18.88 -1.56 6.97
C GLU A 36 -18.97 -2.53 8.15
N SER A 37 -17.97 -3.40 8.30
CA SER A 37 -17.92 -4.41 9.36
C SER A 37 -17.53 -3.87 10.73
N THR A 38 -16.73 -2.81 10.79
CA THR A 38 -16.19 -2.28 12.06
C THR A 38 -16.81 -0.97 12.50
N LYS A 39 -17.47 -0.24 11.58
CA LYS A 39 -17.88 1.15 11.76
C LYS A 39 -16.71 2.07 12.11
N TYR A 40 -15.50 1.70 11.70
CA TYR A 40 -14.32 2.52 11.89
C TYR A 40 -14.48 3.87 11.18
N ILE A 41 -13.92 4.92 11.79
CA ILE A 41 -13.92 6.29 11.28
C ILE A 41 -12.45 6.64 11.02
N THR A 42 -12.12 7.05 9.80
CA THR A 42 -10.73 7.36 9.45
C THR A 42 -10.25 8.66 10.10
N ASP A 43 -8.94 8.88 10.16
CA ASP A 43 -8.40 10.12 10.73
C ASP A 43 -8.87 11.34 9.94
N ALA A 44 -8.89 11.28 8.61
CA ALA A 44 -9.48 12.33 7.76
C ALA A 44 -10.96 12.63 8.12
N GLU A 45 -11.75 11.59 8.40
CA GLU A 45 -13.15 11.75 8.82
C GLU A 45 -13.26 12.35 10.23
N LYS A 46 -12.37 11.98 11.17
CA LYS A 46 -12.32 12.57 12.53
C LYS A 46 -11.93 14.04 12.50
N PHE A 47 -10.95 14.41 11.68
CA PHE A 47 -10.53 15.80 11.51
C PHE A 47 -11.59 16.62 10.75
N GLY A 48 -12.35 15.98 9.85
CA GLY A 48 -13.33 16.66 9.00
C GLY A 48 -12.71 17.44 7.85
N TRP A 49 -11.42 17.22 7.58
CA TRP A 49 -10.66 17.81 6.49
C TRP A 49 -9.49 16.90 6.10
N SER A 50 -9.00 17.03 4.88
CA SER A 50 -7.79 16.35 4.42
C SER A 50 -7.11 17.14 3.28
N PHE A 51 -5.98 16.65 2.81
CA PHE A 51 -5.22 17.25 1.73
C PHE A 51 -5.63 16.70 0.36
N ILE A 52 -5.91 17.59 -0.59
CA ILE A 52 -5.97 17.25 -2.02
C ILE A 52 -4.69 17.78 -2.67
N GLN A 53 -3.92 16.87 -3.26
CA GLN A 53 -2.72 17.24 -3.99
C GLN A 53 -3.05 17.62 -5.44
N GLU A 54 -2.61 18.79 -5.88
CA GLU A 54 -2.71 19.20 -7.29
C GLU A 54 -1.49 18.75 -8.09
N ASP A 55 -0.30 18.95 -7.52
CA ASP A 55 0.99 18.53 -8.08
C ASP A 55 1.99 18.21 -6.94
N VAL A 56 3.26 17.94 -7.27
CA VAL A 56 4.28 17.57 -6.26
C VAL A 56 4.66 18.67 -5.26
N TYR A 57 4.26 19.91 -5.51
CA TYR A 57 4.56 21.11 -4.72
C TYR A 57 3.30 21.75 -4.10
N THR A 58 2.14 21.59 -4.75
CA THR A 58 0.92 22.33 -4.44
C THR A 58 -0.17 21.39 -3.92
N PHE A 59 -0.80 21.80 -2.82
CA PHE A 59 -1.94 21.11 -2.22
C PHE A 59 -2.96 22.09 -1.66
N ASP A 60 -4.20 21.63 -1.59
CA ASP A 60 -5.29 22.29 -0.91
C ASP A 60 -5.68 21.54 0.37
N VAL A 61 -6.14 22.29 1.37
CA VAL A 61 -6.77 21.75 2.58
C VAL A 61 -8.27 21.87 2.44
N ILE A 62 -8.96 20.74 2.23
CA ILE A 62 -10.37 20.73 1.89
C ILE A 62 -11.18 20.03 2.98
N LYS A 63 -12.31 20.65 3.36
CA LYS A 63 -13.26 20.08 4.33
C LYS A 63 -14.03 18.90 3.74
N ASN A 64 -14.41 17.96 4.59
CA ASN A 64 -15.22 16.79 4.24
C ASN A 64 -14.61 15.91 3.13
N VAL A 65 -13.29 15.93 2.98
CA VAL A 65 -12.56 15.01 2.09
C VAL A 65 -12.07 13.82 2.90
N SER A 66 -12.29 12.63 2.37
CA SER A 66 -11.93 11.35 2.97
C SER A 66 -11.84 10.29 1.88
N TRP A 67 -11.58 9.03 2.25
CA TRP A 67 -11.55 7.89 1.33
C TRP A 67 -12.82 7.72 0.49
N LYS A 68 -13.97 8.25 0.96
CA LYS A 68 -15.26 8.22 0.24
C LYS A 68 -15.32 9.21 -0.93
N SER A 69 -14.54 10.28 -0.86
CA SER A 69 -14.49 11.35 -1.86
C SER A 69 -13.07 11.92 -1.92
N PRO A 70 -12.09 11.14 -2.39
CA PRO A 70 -10.67 11.41 -2.16
C PRO A 70 -10.15 12.67 -2.84
N ASP A 71 -10.72 13.03 -4.00
CA ASP A 71 -10.45 14.26 -4.74
C ASP A 71 -11.59 15.30 -4.60
N GLY A 72 -12.38 15.17 -3.53
CA GLY A 72 -13.59 15.96 -3.33
C GLY A 72 -14.81 15.41 -4.08
N LYS A 73 -14.67 14.34 -4.86
CA LYS A 73 -15.78 13.66 -5.53
C LYS A 73 -15.78 12.17 -5.20
N PRO A 74 -16.95 11.56 -4.97
CA PRO A 74 -17.02 10.11 -4.83
C PRO A 74 -16.70 9.43 -6.16
N THR A 75 -16.14 8.22 -6.09
CA THR A 75 -15.90 7.36 -7.24
C THR A 75 -16.63 6.04 -7.07
N ASP A 76 -17.28 5.58 -8.14
CA ASP A 76 -17.89 4.24 -8.19
C ASP A 76 -16.86 3.16 -8.55
N ASN A 77 -15.62 3.54 -8.89
CA ASN A 77 -14.58 2.58 -9.23
C ASN A 77 -13.95 1.98 -7.97
N LEU A 78 -14.51 0.85 -7.54
CA LEU A 78 -14.06 0.13 -6.36
C LEU A 78 -12.69 -0.57 -6.52
N ASN A 79 -12.10 -0.60 -7.72
CA ASN A 79 -10.82 -1.24 -8.00
C ASN A 79 -9.62 -0.27 -7.96
N LEU A 80 -9.86 1.01 -7.68
CA LEU A 80 -8.80 1.97 -7.38
C LEU A 80 -8.17 1.65 -6.01
N PRO A 81 -6.89 1.98 -5.80
CA PRO A 81 -6.32 1.94 -4.45
C PRO A 81 -7.12 2.90 -3.55
N VAL A 82 -7.34 2.51 -2.30
CA VAL A 82 -7.95 3.42 -1.34
C VAL A 82 -6.95 4.52 -0.97
N THR A 83 -7.36 5.78 -1.03
CA THR A 83 -6.52 6.92 -0.64
C THR A 83 -7.19 7.75 0.47
N GLN A 84 -6.56 8.86 0.87
CA GLN A 84 -6.94 9.60 2.09
C GLN A 84 -6.87 8.72 3.34
N ILE A 85 -5.82 7.88 3.41
CA ILE A 85 -5.58 6.94 4.50
C ILE A 85 -4.35 7.39 5.30
N SER A 86 -4.48 7.45 6.62
CA SER A 86 -3.36 7.69 7.54
C SER A 86 -2.63 6.39 7.91
N TYR A 87 -1.47 6.50 8.57
CA TYR A 87 -0.79 5.33 9.14
C TYR A 87 -1.67 4.60 10.16
N ASN A 88 -2.39 5.34 11.01
CA ASN A 88 -3.28 4.72 12.01
C ASN A 88 -4.41 3.95 11.35
N ASP A 89 -4.99 4.49 10.27
CA ASP A 89 -6.05 3.83 9.50
C ASP A 89 -5.55 2.53 8.86
N ALA A 90 -4.36 2.56 8.28
CA ALA A 90 -3.71 1.39 7.70
C ALA A 90 -3.44 0.30 8.76
N LEU A 91 -2.95 0.67 9.95
CA LEU A 91 -2.77 -0.28 11.05
C LEU A 91 -4.09 -0.87 11.56
N ALA A 92 -5.14 -0.07 11.66
CA ALA A 92 -6.46 -0.53 12.06
C ALA A 92 -7.01 -1.57 11.07
N TYR A 93 -6.88 -1.31 9.77
CA TYR A 93 -7.21 -2.27 8.72
C TYR A 93 -6.38 -3.54 8.86
N CYS A 94 -5.06 -3.43 9.01
CA CYS A 94 -4.17 -4.59 9.15
C CYS A 94 -4.57 -5.48 10.34
N LYS A 95 -4.86 -4.87 11.48
CA LYS A 95 -5.31 -5.58 12.68
C LYS A 95 -6.61 -6.33 12.44
N TRP A 96 -7.58 -5.71 11.77
CA TRP A 96 -8.86 -6.34 11.45
C TRP A 96 -8.70 -7.50 10.45
N ALA A 97 -7.93 -7.30 9.38
CA ALA A 97 -7.75 -8.28 8.32
C ALA A 97 -6.76 -9.41 8.66
N GLY A 98 -6.05 -9.34 9.79
CA GLY A 98 -5.03 -10.32 10.15
C GLY A 98 -3.80 -10.27 9.22
N VAL A 99 -3.49 -9.10 8.68
CA VAL A 99 -2.36 -8.84 7.78
C VAL A 99 -1.43 -7.79 8.39
N ARG A 100 -0.35 -7.43 7.69
CA ARG A 100 0.58 -6.39 8.17
C ARG A 100 1.06 -5.50 7.04
N LEU A 101 1.46 -4.29 7.40
CA LEU A 101 2.21 -3.40 6.51
C LEU A 101 3.63 -3.97 6.23
N PRO A 102 4.22 -3.65 5.07
CA PRO A 102 5.61 -3.93 4.78
C PRO A 102 6.55 -3.01 5.56
N THR A 103 7.76 -3.46 5.88
CA THR A 103 8.86 -2.49 6.11
C THR A 103 9.27 -1.87 4.78
N TYR A 104 9.97 -0.74 4.79
CA TYR A 104 10.45 -0.09 3.57
C TYR A 104 11.32 -1.01 2.70
N TYR A 105 12.25 -1.74 3.31
CA TYR A 105 13.10 -2.71 2.60
C TYR A 105 12.26 -3.84 1.98
N GLN A 106 11.34 -4.37 2.77
CA GLN A 106 10.42 -5.42 2.39
C GLN A 106 9.53 -5.01 1.20
N TYR A 107 9.09 -3.75 1.16
CA TYR A 107 8.34 -3.20 0.04
C TYR A 107 9.15 -3.32 -1.26
N TRP A 108 10.37 -2.78 -1.28
CA TRP A 108 11.20 -2.78 -2.48
C TRP A 108 11.66 -4.18 -2.91
N ASP A 109 11.91 -5.07 -1.94
CA ASP A 109 12.24 -6.47 -2.25
C ASP A 109 11.08 -7.20 -2.93
N ALA A 110 9.84 -6.94 -2.51
CA ALA A 110 8.65 -7.57 -3.07
C ALA A 110 8.34 -7.13 -4.51
N VAL A 111 8.67 -5.88 -4.86
CA VAL A 111 8.30 -5.28 -6.17
C VAL A 111 9.40 -5.40 -7.22
N LYS A 112 10.62 -5.80 -6.85
CA LYS A 112 11.79 -5.85 -7.76
C LYS A 112 11.57 -6.66 -9.05
N ASN A 113 10.65 -7.62 -9.02
CA ASN A 113 10.33 -8.51 -10.14
C ASN A 113 8.97 -8.21 -10.79
N ASP A 114 8.22 -7.22 -10.31
CA ASP A 114 6.97 -6.81 -10.94
C ASP A 114 7.28 -6.00 -12.21
N LYS A 115 6.88 -6.55 -13.36
CA LYS A 115 7.13 -5.97 -14.69
C LYS A 115 5.97 -5.12 -15.21
N ARG A 116 4.90 -4.95 -14.42
CA ARG A 116 3.77 -4.10 -14.80
C ARG A 116 4.22 -2.64 -14.92
N THR A 117 3.43 -1.85 -15.63
CA THR A 117 3.71 -0.42 -15.86
C THR A 117 3.74 0.36 -14.55
N VAL A 118 4.85 1.06 -14.30
CA VAL A 118 4.95 2.06 -13.23
C VAL A 118 4.20 3.32 -13.67
N VAL A 119 3.32 3.84 -12.82
CA VAL A 119 2.54 5.06 -13.10
C VAL A 119 3.23 6.26 -12.47
N SER A 120 3.82 7.10 -13.31
CA SER A 120 4.48 8.36 -12.96
C SER A 120 4.07 9.41 -14.00
N GLU A 121 4.15 10.70 -13.64
CA GLU A 121 3.79 11.81 -14.55
C GLU A 121 2.41 11.65 -15.21
N SER A 122 1.43 11.21 -14.42
CA SER A 122 0.08 10.94 -14.89
C SER A 122 -0.91 11.96 -14.35
N ASN A 123 -2.08 12.02 -14.98
CA ASN A 123 -3.19 12.89 -14.55
C ASN A 123 -4.19 12.16 -13.64
N SER A 124 -3.99 10.85 -13.38
CA SER A 124 -4.97 10.04 -12.66
C SER A 124 -4.36 8.78 -12.06
N ILE A 125 -4.88 8.38 -10.90
CA ILE A 125 -4.67 7.07 -10.31
C ILE A 125 -5.27 5.97 -11.22
N LYS A 126 -4.63 4.80 -11.25
CA LYS A 126 -5.04 3.61 -12.02
C LYS A 126 -5.47 2.46 -11.10
N GLU A 127 -6.29 1.56 -11.63
CA GLU A 127 -6.77 0.37 -10.91
C GLU A 127 -5.62 -0.58 -10.52
N ILE A 128 -5.69 -1.13 -9.32
CA ILE A 128 -4.59 -1.84 -8.65
C ILE A 128 -4.07 -3.08 -9.39
N ASN A 129 -4.89 -3.70 -10.24
CA ASN A 129 -4.52 -4.89 -11.00
C ASN A 129 -3.83 -4.57 -12.33
N ASN A 130 -4.00 -3.35 -12.84
CA ASN A 130 -3.57 -2.98 -14.19
C ASN A 130 -2.14 -2.42 -14.23
N VAL A 131 -1.62 -1.99 -13.08
CA VAL A 131 -0.34 -1.26 -12.99
C VAL A 131 0.52 -1.80 -11.87
N ASN A 132 1.81 -1.47 -11.91
CA ASN A 132 2.73 -1.73 -10.80
C ASN A 132 2.25 -0.96 -9.55
N ILE A 133 2.58 -1.50 -8.39
CA ILE A 133 2.38 -0.80 -7.11
C ILE A 133 3.38 0.36 -6.95
N VAL A 134 4.59 0.26 -7.54
CA VAL A 134 5.51 1.40 -7.64
C VAL A 134 4.92 2.44 -8.58
N GLY A 135 4.98 3.70 -8.17
CA GLY A 135 4.18 4.78 -8.74
C GLY A 135 2.73 4.69 -8.27
N ASN A 136 1.81 5.20 -9.07
CA ASN A 136 0.37 5.22 -8.81
C ASN A 136 -0.03 5.99 -7.53
N VAL A 137 0.29 5.50 -6.33
CA VAL A 137 0.06 6.16 -5.04
C VAL A 137 1.22 5.85 -4.10
N TRP A 138 1.52 6.75 -3.17
CA TRP A 138 2.46 6.46 -2.09
C TRP A 138 1.91 5.38 -1.18
N ASP A 139 2.73 4.40 -0.81
CA ASP A 139 2.35 3.36 0.13
C ASP A 139 3.00 3.55 1.50
N ILE A 140 2.15 3.49 2.53
CA ILE A 140 2.55 3.52 3.93
C ILE A 140 3.33 2.25 4.29
N THR A 141 4.41 2.39 5.08
CA THR A 141 5.23 1.28 5.57
C THR A 141 5.27 1.25 7.11
N LEU A 142 5.88 0.21 7.69
CA LEU A 142 6.20 0.13 9.12
C LEU A 142 7.50 0.87 9.50
N THR A 143 8.25 1.40 8.53
CA THR A 143 9.55 1.99 8.81
C THR A 143 9.37 3.41 9.35
N GLU A 144 9.83 3.62 10.58
CA GLU A 144 9.74 4.89 11.31
C GLU A 144 11.14 5.49 11.47
N ASN A 145 11.26 6.82 11.34
CA ASN A 145 12.52 7.53 11.59
C ASN A 145 12.68 7.89 13.07
N ILE A 146 13.81 8.52 13.43
CA ILE A 146 14.10 8.89 14.82
C ILE A 146 13.12 9.92 15.43
N LYS A 147 12.35 10.64 14.60
CA LYS A 147 11.34 11.61 15.04
C LYS A 147 9.95 11.00 15.18
N GLY A 148 9.79 9.74 14.78
CA GLY A 148 8.52 9.04 14.78
C GLY A 148 7.69 9.19 13.50
N GLU A 149 8.29 9.73 12.44
CA GLU A 149 7.63 9.90 11.14
C GLU A 149 7.77 8.62 10.30
N ILE A 150 6.73 8.29 9.55
CA ILE A 150 6.59 7.06 8.78
C ILE A 150 7.15 7.24 7.38
N ARG A 151 8.05 6.35 6.98
CA ARG A 151 8.64 6.34 5.65
C ARG A 151 7.64 5.81 4.62
N LEU A 152 7.37 6.60 3.59
CA LEU A 152 6.54 6.21 2.45
C LEU A 152 7.40 5.54 1.37
N ALA A 153 6.80 4.63 0.60
CA ALA A 153 7.46 3.93 -0.50
C ALA A 153 6.69 4.06 -1.83
N GLY A 154 7.35 3.75 -2.93
CA GLY A 154 6.74 3.58 -4.25
C GLY A 154 6.63 4.84 -5.10
N GLY A 155 6.40 6.02 -4.51
CA GLY A 155 6.07 7.22 -5.28
C GLY A 155 4.62 7.22 -5.76
N SER A 156 4.10 8.36 -6.21
CA SER A 156 2.72 8.44 -6.72
C SER A 156 2.66 8.79 -8.20
N TYR A 157 1.46 8.77 -8.76
CA TYR A 157 1.17 9.18 -10.13
C TYR A 157 1.61 10.61 -10.46
N LEU A 158 1.79 11.47 -9.45
CA LEU A 158 2.28 12.84 -9.62
C LEU A 158 3.80 12.93 -9.76
N CYS A 159 4.54 11.88 -9.36
CA CYS A 159 5.99 11.94 -9.38
C CYS A 159 6.60 11.87 -10.77
N SER A 160 7.70 12.58 -10.96
CA SER A 160 8.61 12.49 -12.10
C SER A 160 10.06 12.27 -11.63
N PRO A 161 10.97 11.78 -12.49
CA PRO A 161 12.41 11.78 -12.20
C PRO A 161 12.99 13.17 -11.92
N SER A 162 12.38 14.22 -12.46
CA SER A 162 12.81 15.62 -12.29
C SER A 162 12.24 16.34 -11.07
N THR A 163 11.27 15.73 -10.36
CA THR A 163 10.57 16.36 -9.23
C THR A 163 10.78 15.57 -7.93
N CYS A 164 9.84 14.69 -7.54
CA CYS A 164 9.96 13.90 -6.33
C CYS A 164 10.80 12.62 -6.50
N HIS A 165 11.08 12.19 -7.74
CA HIS A 165 11.84 10.97 -8.04
C HIS A 165 11.37 9.76 -7.20
N GLY A 166 10.06 9.70 -6.92
CA GLY A 166 9.48 8.85 -5.88
C GLY A 166 9.54 7.35 -6.15
N THR A 167 9.77 6.96 -7.40
CA THR A 167 9.80 5.57 -7.85
C THR A 167 11.15 4.89 -7.63
N GLN A 168 12.10 5.55 -6.94
CA GLN A 168 13.40 4.98 -6.60
C GLN A 168 13.49 4.56 -5.12
N PRO A 169 14.19 3.45 -4.82
CA PRO A 169 14.37 2.98 -3.44
C PRO A 169 15.17 3.91 -2.53
N ASP A 170 16.01 4.78 -3.08
CA ASP A 170 16.82 5.73 -2.33
C ASP A 170 16.03 7.00 -1.94
N ARG A 171 14.84 7.22 -2.52
CA ARG A 171 14.00 8.35 -2.14
C ARG A 171 13.56 8.23 -0.68
N GLU A 172 13.70 9.34 0.04
CA GLU A 172 13.21 9.49 1.39
C GLU A 172 12.07 10.50 1.42
N LEU A 173 10.90 10.02 1.81
CA LEU A 173 9.73 10.84 2.10
C LEU A 173 9.09 10.28 3.37
N PHE A 174 8.73 11.18 4.27
CA PHE A 174 8.15 10.86 5.56
C PHE A 174 6.85 11.61 5.77
N VAL A 175 5.96 11.01 6.53
CA VAL A 175 4.69 11.59 6.94
C VAL A 175 4.46 11.30 8.43
N ASP A 176 3.73 12.15 9.14
CA ASP A 176 3.28 11.81 10.50
C ASP A 176 2.22 10.67 10.46
N LYS A 177 1.77 10.24 11.64
CA LYS A 177 0.90 9.05 11.77
C LYS A 177 -0.57 9.31 11.40
N GLU A 178 -0.97 10.58 11.29
CA GLU A 178 -2.36 11.03 11.18
C GLU A 178 -2.67 11.68 9.84
N THR A 179 -1.66 12.15 9.10
CA THR A 179 -1.84 12.75 7.77
C THR A 179 -2.38 11.72 6.76
N ALA A 180 -3.51 12.11 6.15
CA ALA A 180 -4.12 11.49 4.99
C ALA A 180 -4.00 12.45 3.79
N ASN A 181 -3.80 11.92 2.59
CA ASN A 181 -3.70 12.73 1.36
C ASN A 181 -4.29 11.96 0.17
N THR A 182 -4.75 12.68 -0.85
CA THR A 182 -5.37 12.13 -2.07
C THR A 182 -4.52 11.07 -2.79
N HIS A 183 -3.19 11.12 -2.60
CA HIS A 183 -2.25 10.17 -3.21
C HIS A 183 -1.50 9.27 -2.21
N ILE A 184 -1.91 9.23 -0.94
CA ILE A 184 -1.36 8.33 0.09
C ILE A 184 -2.33 7.17 0.33
N SER A 185 -1.80 5.96 0.24
CA SER A 185 -2.47 4.66 0.31
C SER A 185 -1.60 3.68 1.10
N PHE A 186 -1.97 2.41 1.10
CA PHE A 186 -1.14 1.34 1.62
C PHE A 186 -1.36 0.01 0.88
N ALA A 187 -0.36 -0.85 1.01
CA ALA A 187 -0.42 -2.25 0.61
C ALA A 187 -0.03 -3.15 1.78
N VAL A 188 -0.52 -4.38 1.74
CA VAL A 188 -0.33 -5.35 2.82
C VAL A 188 0.46 -6.55 2.34
N TYR A 189 1.23 -7.12 3.27
CA TYR A 189 1.83 -8.44 3.13
C TYR A 189 0.75 -9.50 3.19
N THR A 190 0.69 -10.33 2.14
CA THR A 190 -0.07 -11.58 2.17
C THR A 190 0.91 -12.76 2.17
N PRO A 191 0.75 -13.75 3.08
CA PRO A 191 1.54 -14.99 3.08
C PRO A 191 1.42 -15.80 1.78
#